data_AF-A0AAV7KAQ8-F1
#
_entry.id   AF-A0AAV7KAQ8-F1
#
_cell.length_a   1.000
_cell.length_b   1.000
_cell.length_c   1.000
_cell.angle_alpha   90.00
_cell.angle_beta   90.00
_cell.angle_gamma   90.00
#
_symmetry.space_group_name_H-M   'P 1'
#
loop_
_entity.id
_entity.type
_entity.pdbx_description
1 polymer ?
#
loop_
_entity_poly.entity_id
_entity_poly.type
_entity_poly.pdbx_seq_one_letter_code
_entity_poly.pdbx_strand_id
1 'polypeptide(L)'
;MSRDFGISCRSIGRVVHDDLGLKSLKCRKVHMLTKAIREMRLQRSRCLLSRAGQSVVNKILFSDEKLFTIQEVSNPQNDRIISSSVQDIPEQLRFIPRRQKPASVMVWGESPQTPGLILFLFYSEVKGFGCKNFGNTSWTFQQHGAPAHTANATQQWFRDKKIDFISKEQWPPSSPDLNPIDYSVWSILEQKVCASSHANISSLKACLQREWLKIPQDHFRCAVYQFRTRLQAVVSKKGGYTEQ
;
A
#
# COMPACT_ATOMS: atom_id res chain seq x y z
N MET A 1 31.60 -9.48 -4.77
CA MET A 1 31.70 -10.54 -5.80
C MET A 1 32.88 -10.34 -6.75
N SER A 2 32.98 -9.27 -7.56
CA SER A 2 34.09 -9.14 -8.54
C SER A 2 35.48 -9.13 -7.89
N ARG A 3 35.64 -8.40 -6.79
CA ARG A 3 36.89 -8.42 -6.00
C ARG A 3 37.13 -9.76 -5.31
N ASP A 4 36.08 -10.37 -4.77
CA ASP A 4 36.19 -11.62 -3.99
C ASP A 4 36.56 -12.82 -4.86
N PHE A 5 36.16 -12.83 -6.14
CA PHE A 5 36.45 -13.90 -7.10
C PHE A 5 37.59 -13.54 -8.08
N GLY A 6 38.19 -12.35 -7.98
CA GLY A 6 39.29 -11.93 -8.87
C GLY A 6 38.92 -11.83 -10.36
N ILE A 7 37.63 -11.74 -10.69
CA ILE A 7 37.11 -11.72 -12.08
C ILE A 7 36.41 -10.41 -12.40
N SER A 8 36.43 -10.01 -13.67
CA SER A 8 35.85 -8.75 -14.13
C SER A 8 34.34 -8.65 -13.83
N CYS A 9 33.83 -7.44 -13.56
CA CYS A 9 32.39 -7.20 -13.35
C CYS A 9 31.54 -7.71 -14.52
N ARG A 10 32.05 -7.64 -15.76
CA ARG A 10 31.38 -8.13 -16.96
C ARG A 10 31.27 -9.66 -16.97
N SER A 11 32.34 -10.35 -16.57
CA SER A 11 32.35 -11.81 -16.44
C SER A 11 31.39 -12.27 -15.34
N ILE A 12 31.34 -11.57 -14.20
CA ILE A 12 30.33 -11.84 -13.16
C ILE A 12 28.92 -11.61 -13.68
N GLY A 13 28.68 -10.51 -14.40
CA GLY A 13 27.36 -10.24 -14.99
C GLY A 13 26.90 -11.40 -15.89
N ARG A 14 27.80 -11.90 -16.75
CA ARG A 14 27.55 -13.07 -17.59
C ARG A 14 27.25 -14.34 -16.79
N VAL A 15 28.09 -14.69 -15.82
CA VAL A 15 27.88 -15.89 -15.00
C VAL A 15 26.57 -15.80 -14.21
N VAL A 16 26.29 -14.64 -13.60
CA VAL A 16 25.08 -14.44 -12.82
C VAL A 16 23.83 -14.51 -13.70
N HIS A 17 23.81 -13.85 -14.85
CA HIS A 17 22.60 -13.74 -15.67
C HIS A 17 22.43 -14.86 -16.70
N ASP A 18 23.50 -15.24 -17.39
CA ASP A 18 23.44 -16.16 -18.53
C ASP A 18 23.67 -17.61 -18.07
N ASP A 19 24.68 -17.87 -17.23
CA ASP A 19 25.03 -19.23 -16.81
C ASP A 19 24.17 -19.73 -15.65
N LEU A 20 23.93 -18.86 -14.66
CA LEU A 20 23.17 -19.20 -13.45
C LEU A 20 21.70 -18.79 -13.52
N GLY A 21 21.31 -17.99 -14.53
CA GLY A 21 19.92 -17.52 -14.68
C GLY A 21 19.40 -16.65 -13.54
N LEU A 22 20.31 -16.07 -12.73
CA LEU A 22 19.97 -15.29 -11.54
C LEU A 22 19.59 -13.86 -11.91
N LYS A 23 18.66 -13.30 -11.14
CA LYS A 23 18.17 -11.91 -11.30
C LYS A 23 18.63 -11.05 -10.14
N SER A 24 18.98 -9.81 -10.43
CA SER A 24 19.25 -8.81 -9.39
C SER A 24 17.93 -8.40 -8.74
N LEU A 25 17.69 -8.85 -7.51
CA LEU A 25 16.51 -8.50 -6.72
C LEU A 25 16.85 -7.40 -5.71
N LYS A 26 15.91 -6.48 -5.48
CA LYS A 26 16.09 -5.38 -4.52
C LYS A 26 15.68 -5.83 -3.11
N CYS A 27 16.59 -5.70 -2.14
CA CYS A 27 16.25 -5.84 -0.73
C CYS A 27 15.26 -4.74 -0.31
N ARG A 28 14.16 -5.13 0.35
CA ARG A 28 13.14 -4.20 0.86
C ARG A 28 13.27 -4.05 2.37
N LYS A 29 13.08 -2.82 2.87
CA LYS A 29 12.96 -2.56 4.31
C LYS A 29 11.54 -2.93 4.75
N VAL A 30 11.41 -3.81 5.73
CA VAL A 30 10.13 -4.29 6.27
C VAL A 30 10.14 -4.24 7.79
N HIS A 31 8.96 -4.18 8.40
CA HIS A 31 8.85 -4.22 9.86
C HIS A 31 9.36 -5.55 10.41
N MET A 32 10.19 -5.50 11.44
CA MET A 32 10.73 -6.71 12.05
C MET A 32 9.60 -7.57 12.67
N LEU A 33 9.47 -8.81 12.20
CA LEU A 33 8.52 -9.77 12.76
C LEU A 33 9.18 -10.63 13.84
N THR A 34 8.83 -10.39 15.11
CA THR A 34 9.20 -11.27 16.23
C THR A 34 8.45 -12.60 16.15
N LYS A 35 8.91 -13.63 16.87
CA LYS A 35 8.23 -14.95 16.94
C LYS A 35 6.75 -14.79 17.34
N ALA A 36 6.48 -13.97 18.35
CA ALA A 36 5.12 -13.69 18.80
C ALA A 36 4.25 -13.01 17.71
N ILE A 37 4.81 -12.03 16.99
CA ILE A 37 4.10 -11.37 15.88
C ILE A 37 3.80 -12.38 14.77
N ARG A 38 4.74 -13.25 14.41
CA ARG A 38 4.52 -14.29 13.38
C ARG A 38 3.41 -15.26 13.79
N GLU A 39 3.37 -15.67 15.05
CA GLU A 39 2.34 -16.57 15.56
C GLU A 39 0.96 -15.91 15.54
N MET A 40 0.86 -14.66 16.00
CA MET A 40 -0.38 -13.87 15.88
C MET A 40 -0.80 -13.70 14.42
N ARG A 41 0.13 -13.36 13.52
CA ARG A 41 -0.14 -13.23 12.08
C ARG A 41 -0.67 -14.54 11.50
N LEU A 42 -0.08 -15.68 11.84
CA LEU A 42 -0.51 -17.00 11.37
C LEU A 42 -1.92 -17.33 11.85
N GLN A 43 -2.19 -17.20 13.16
CA GLN A 43 -3.49 -17.51 13.75
C GLN A 43 -4.59 -16.62 13.17
N ARG A 44 -4.35 -15.31 13.12
CA ARG A 44 -5.31 -14.33 12.59
C ARG A 44 -5.55 -14.51 11.09
N SER A 45 -4.51 -14.82 10.31
CA SER A 45 -4.67 -15.10 8.87
C SER A 45 -5.49 -16.36 8.62
N ARG A 46 -5.37 -17.41 9.45
CA ARG A 46 -6.23 -18.60 9.38
C ARG A 46 -7.70 -18.26 9.68
N CYS A 47 -7.94 -17.45 10.72
CA CYS A 47 -9.28 -16.98 11.07
C CYS A 47 -9.89 -16.13 9.95
N LEU A 48 -9.10 -15.25 9.32
CA LEU A 48 -9.54 -14.48 8.18
C LEU A 48 -9.82 -15.37 6.96
N LEU A 49 -9.05 -16.42 6.72
CA LEU A 49 -9.32 -17.37 5.62
C LEU A 49 -10.59 -18.19 5.81
N SER A 50 -10.92 -18.58 7.04
CA SER A 50 -12.18 -19.27 7.34
C SER A 50 -13.38 -18.33 7.20
N ARG A 51 -13.20 -17.05 7.52
CA ARG A 51 -14.20 -16.00 7.31
C ARG A 51 -14.35 -15.60 5.84
N ALA A 52 -13.25 -15.50 5.11
CA ALA A 52 -13.18 -15.00 3.74
C ALA A 52 -13.35 -16.13 2.70
N GLY A 53 -14.57 -16.65 2.55
CA GLY A 53 -14.94 -17.44 1.36
C GLY A 53 -14.72 -16.62 0.07
N GLN A 54 -14.53 -17.26 -1.09
CA GLN A 54 -14.18 -16.57 -2.35
C GLN A 54 -15.17 -15.44 -2.72
N SER A 55 -16.46 -15.61 -2.39
CA SER A 55 -17.53 -14.62 -2.62
C SER A 55 -17.58 -13.49 -1.57
N VAL A 56 -16.93 -13.68 -0.41
CA VAL A 56 -16.98 -12.76 0.74
C VAL A 56 -15.92 -11.65 0.62
N VAL A 57 -14.81 -11.90 -0.09
CA VAL A 57 -13.72 -10.92 -0.24
C VAL A 57 -14.20 -9.64 -0.96
N ASN A 58 -15.09 -9.79 -1.94
CA ASN A 58 -15.72 -8.67 -2.65
C ASN A 58 -16.68 -7.85 -1.77
N LYS A 59 -17.00 -8.33 -0.57
CA LYS A 59 -17.88 -7.66 0.40
C LYS A 59 -17.09 -6.99 1.53
N ILE A 60 -15.76 -6.97 1.42
CA ILE A 60 -14.89 -6.29 2.38
C ILE A 60 -14.59 -4.89 1.86
N LEU A 61 -14.86 -3.89 2.68
CA LEU A 61 -14.51 -2.51 2.47
C LEU A 61 -13.16 -2.25 3.15
N PHE A 62 -12.08 -2.28 2.36
CA PHE A 62 -10.74 -1.99 2.86
C PHE A 62 -10.55 -0.48 3.00
N SER A 63 -9.87 -0.07 4.07
CA SER A 63 -9.47 1.31 4.29
C SER A 63 -8.02 1.43 4.72
N ASP A 64 -7.41 2.58 4.43
CA ASP A 64 -6.09 2.94 4.93
C ASP A 64 -5.83 4.45 4.85
N GLU A 65 -4.83 4.90 5.59
CA GLU A 65 -4.40 6.29 5.69
C GLU A 65 -2.96 6.45 5.19
N LYS A 66 -2.75 7.26 4.15
CA LYS A 66 -1.40 7.60 3.67
C LYS A 66 -1.15 9.09 3.63
N LEU A 67 0.07 9.47 4.06
CA LEU A 67 0.55 10.84 3.98
C LEU A 67 1.17 11.13 2.60
N PHE A 68 0.62 12.11 1.89
CA PHE A 68 1.21 12.66 0.66
C PHE A 68 1.80 14.03 0.95
N THR A 69 2.94 14.36 0.36
CA THR A 69 3.59 15.66 0.52
C THR A 69 3.57 16.45 -0.78
N ILE A 70 3.65 17.78 -0.71
CA ILE A 70 3.73 18.65 -1.90
C ILE A 70 5.05 18.51 -2.69
N GLN A 71 6.04 17.78 -2.17
CA GLN A 71 7.33 17.64 -2.81
C GLN A 71 7.35 16.51 -3.82
N GLU A 72 8.16 16.71 -4.85
CA GLU A 72 8.56 15.65 -5.76
C GLU A 72 9.45 14.66 -5.02
N VAL A 73 9.16 13.37 -5.16
CA VAL A 73 9.97 12.28 -4.59
C VAL A 73 10.83 11.74 -5.72
N SER A 74 12.11 12.13 -5.72
CA SER A 74 13.09 11.56 -6.65
C SER A 74 13.88 10.42 -6.02
N ASN A 75 14.06 9.36 -6.81
CA ASN A 75 14.93 8.24 -6.54
C ASN A 75 16.25 8.40 -7.33
N PRO A 76 17.36 8.78 -6.68
CA PRO A 76 18.65 9.02 -7.35
C PRO A 76 19.22 7.82 -8.12
N GLN A 77 18.75 6.60 -7.83
CA GLN A 77 19.19 5.41 -8.55
C GLN A 77 18.49 5.25 -9.90
N ASN A 78 17.24 5.71 -10.01
CA ASN A 78 16.39 5.54 -11.19
C ASN A 78 16.27 6.83 -12.02
N ASP A 79 16.23 7.98 -11.35
CA ASP A 79 16.06 9.28 -12.00
C ASP A 79 17.44 9.81 -12.39
N ARG A 80 17.93 9.34 -13.54
CA ARG A 80 19.25 9.69 -14.07
C ARG A 80 19.11 10.48 -15.35
N ILE A 81 19.92 11.53 -15.47
CA ILE A 81 20.06 12.29 -16.70
C ILE A 81 21.30 11.78 -17.42
N ILE A 82 21.12 11.33 -18.65
CA ILE A 82 22.23 10.96 -19.54
C ILE A 82 22.64 12.25 -20.26
N SER A 83 23.83 12.75 -19.98
CA SER A 83 24.41 13.92 -20.65
C SER A 83 25.92 13.75 -20.78
N SER A 84 26.48 14.30 -21.85
CA SER A 84 27.93 14.40 -22.07
C SER A 84 28.60 15.33 -21.08
N SER A 85 27.89 16.39 -20.65
CA SER A 85 28.40 17.38 -19.72
C SER A 85 27.30 17.92 -18.80
N VAL A 86 27.69 18.36 -17.60
CA VAL A 86 26.77 18.93 -16.60
C VAL A 86 26.27 20.32 -17.04
N GLN A 87 27.08 21.07 -17.78
CA GLN A 87 26.75 22.39 -18.31
C GLN A 87 25.62 22.34 -19.35
N ASP A 88 25.47 21.22 -20.06
CA ASP A 88 24.45 21.02 -21.10
C ASP A 88 23.06 20.73 -20.51
N ILE A 89 23.00 20.42 -19.21
CA ILE A 89 21.75 20.09 -18.53
C ILE A 89 21.10 21.40 -18.04
N PRO A 90 19.85 21.69 -18.40
CA PRO A 90 19.12 22.81 -17.82
C PRO A 90 19.05 22.72 -16.29
N GLU A 91 19.16 23.85 -15.60
CA GLU A 91 19.24 23.89 -14.13
C GLU A 91 18.00 23.26 -13.46
N GLN A 92 16.82 23.49 -14.02
CA GLN A 92 15.56 22.89 -13.56
C GLN A 92 15.51 21.36 -13.64
N LEU A 93 16.37 20.73 -14.45
CA LEU A 93 16.49 19.27 -14.49
C LEU A 93 17.61 18.77 -13.57
N ARG A 94 18.59 19.63 -13.22
CA ARG A 94 19.69 19.28 -12.32
C ARG A 94 19.30 19.27 -10.85
N PHE A 95 18.36 20.11 -10.44
CA PHE A 95 18.05 20.32 -9.03
C PHE A 95 16.57 20.11 -8.74
N ILE A 96 16.29 19.28 -7.73
CA ILE A 96 14.95 19.09 -7.18
C ILE A 96 14.89 19.81 -5.82
N PRO A 97 14.25 20.99 -5.74
CA PRO A 97 14.26 21.80 -4.54
C PRO A 97 13.48 21.13 -3.40
N ARG A 98 14.10 21.03 -2.22
CA ARG A 98 13.48 20.51 -1.00
C ARG A 98 13.10 21.65 -0.06
N ARG A 99 11.86 21.64 0.43
CA ARG A 99 11.38 22.51 1.52
C ARG A 99 11.56 21.83 2.88
N GLN A 100 11.90 22.57 3.93
CA GLN A 100 11.82 22.05 5.30
C GLN A 100 10.34 21.85 5.68
N LYS A 101 9.99 20.69 6.25
CA LYS A 101 8.63 20.30 6.69
C LYS A 101 7.56 20.53 5.61
N PRO A 102 7.60 19.77 4.49
CA PRO A 102 6.62 19.95 3.43
C PRO A 102 5.18 19.74 3.93
N ALA A 103 4.28 20.60 3.46
CA ALA A 103 2.86 20.45 3.71
C ALA A 103 2.39 19.10 3.17
N SER A 104 1.49 18.45 3.91
CA SER A 104 1.05 17.09 3.62
C SER A 104 -0.44 16.89 3.82
N VAL A 105 -0.98 15.86 3.15
CA VAL A 105 -2.40 15.47 3.20
C VAL A 105 -2.46 14.00 3.58
N MET A 106 -3.24 13.69 4.61
CA MET A 106 -3.65 12.32 4.89
C MET A 106 -4.79 11.96 3.93
N VAL A 107 -4.58 10.94 3.12
CA VAL A 107 -5.57 10.44 2.16
C VAL A 107 -6.14 9.16 2.69
N TRP A 108 -7.46 9.06 2.63
CA TRP A 108 -8.19 7.87 3.01
C TRP A 108 -8.81 7.25 1.76
N GLY A 109 -8.57 5.97 1.55
CA GLY A 109 -9.06 5.22 0.39
C GLY A 109 -10.05 4.15 0.80
N GLU A 110 -11.05 3.89 -0.02
CA GLU A 110 -11.97 2.77 0.15
C GLU A 110 -12.16 2.00 -1.16
N SER A 111 -12.25 0.67 -1.08
CA SER A 111 -12.42 -0.20 -2.26
C SER A 111 -13.42 -1.33 -2.06
N PRO A 112 -14.63 -1.21 -2.64
CA PRO A 112 -15.57 -2.32 -2.68
C PRO A 112 -15.97 -2.81 -4.09
N GLN A 113 -16.20 -1.93 -5.08
CA GLN A 113 -16.62 -2.25 -6.47
C GLN A 113 -16.92 -0.99 -7.32
N THR A 114 -17.07 0.18 -6.68
CA THR A 114 -16.99 1.51 -7.28
C THR A 114 -15.97 2.32 -6.49
N PRO A 115 -14.99 2.98 -7.13
CA PRO A 115 -13.91 3.62 -6.39
C PRO A 115 -14.42 5.00 -5.97
N GLY A 116 -14.78 5.13 -4.69
CA GLY A 116 -14.89 6.43 -4.07
C GLY A 116 -13.54 6.80 -3.47
N LEU A 117 -12.86 7.80 -4.02
CA LEU A 117 -11.85 8.49 -3.23
C LEU A 117 -12.56 9.50 -2.37
N ILE A 118 -12.45 9.32 -1.06
CA ILE A 118 -12.91 10.34 -0.14
C ILE A 118 -11.68 10.90 0.54
N LEU A 119 -11.24 12.07 0.04
CA LEU A 119 -10.36 12.91 0.83
C LEU A 119 -11.14 13.30 2.09
N PHE A 120 -10.73 12.74 3.23
CA PHE A 120 -11.30 12.96 4.56
C PHE A 120 -12.68 12.32 4.77
N LEU A 121 -12.73 11.01 5.09
CA LEU A 121 -13.86 10.51 5.88
C LEU A 121 -13.58 10.69 7.36
N PHE A 122 -14.59 11.23 8.05
CA PHE A 122 -14.77 10.95 9.47
C PHE A 122 -15.50 9.61 9.61
N TYR A 123 -15.20 8.83 10.66
CA TYR A 123 -15.86 7.53 10.92
C TYR A 123 -17.38 7.55 10.75
N SER A 124 -18.02 8.70 11.03
CA SER A 124 -19.46 8.93 10.85
C SER A 124 -20.01 8.56 9.46
N GLU A 125 -19.18 8.58 8.43
CA GLU A 125 -19.60 8.42 7.03
C GLU A 125 -19.41 6.98 6.50
N VAL A 126 -18.62 6.15 7.19
CA VAL A 126 -18.33 4.74 6.81
C VAL A 126 -19.62 3.96 6.56
N LYS A 127 -20.62 4.12 7.44
CA LYS A 127 -21.91 3.44 7.29
C LYS A 127 -22.64 3.86 6.01
N GLY A 128 -22.66 5.16 5.73
CA GLY A 128 -23.33 5.70 4.55
C GLY A 128 -22.65 5.23 3.26
N PHE A 129 -21.32 5.22 3.24
CA PHE A 129 -20.56 4.74 2.10
C PHE A 129 -20.76 3.24 1.86
N GLY A 130 -20.65 2.42 2.91
CA GLY A 130 -20.88 0.98 2.81
C GLY A 130 -22.29 0.65 2.30
N CYS A 131 -23.33 1.27 2.87
CA CYS A 131 -24.71 1.13 2.39
C CYS A 131 -24.88 1.56 0.93
N LYS A 132 -24.22 2.63 0.50
CA LYS A 132 -24.27 3.10 -0.89
C LYS A 132 -23.62 2.10 -1.86
N ASN A 133 -22.48 1.51 -1.50
CA ASN A 133 -21.71 0.64 -2.39
C ASN A 133 -22.18 -0.82 -2.39
N PHE A 134 -22.75 -1.30 -1.28
CA PHE A 134 -23.21 -2.69 -1.13
C PHE A 134 -24.73 -2.85 -1.12
N GLY A 135 -25.48 -1.74 -1.08
CA GLY A 135 -26.93 -1.75 -1.00
C GLY A 135 -27.41 -2.50 0.25
N ASN A 136 -28.32 -3.45 0.04
CA ASN A 136 -28.86 -4.31 1.09
C ASN A 136 -27.98 -5.55 1.39
N THR A 137 -26.83 -5.67 0.74
CA THR A 137 -25.92 -6.80 0.95
C THR A 137 -25.12 -6.61 2.22
N SER A 138 -24.90 -7.69 2.98
CA SER A 138 -23.95 -7.66 4.09
C SER A 138 -22.54 -7.35 3.62
N TRP A 139 -21.83 -6.50 4.36
CA TRP A 139 -20.46 -6.09 4.07
C TRP A 139 -19.67 -5.97 5.37
N THR A 140 -18.35 -6.12 5.28
CA THR A 140 -17.43 -6.04 6.41
C THR A 140 -16.48 -4.86 6.21
N PHE A 141 -16.32 -3.99 7.20
CA PHE A 141 -15.31 -2.94 7.20
C PHE A 141 -13.94 -3.46 7.65
N GLN A 142 -12.87 -3.07 6.99
CA GLN A 142 -11.49 -3.34 7.40
C GLN A 142 -10.74 -2.03 7.62
N GLN A 143 -10.02 -1.95 8.74
CA GLN A 143 -9.10 -0.87 9.08
C GLN A 143 -7.81 -1.47 9.66
N HIS A 144 -6.71 -0.72 9.59
CA HIS A 144 -5.43 -1.19 10.09
C HIS A 144 -5.32 -1.11 11.62
N GLY A 145 -4.25 -1.68 12.18
CA GLY A 145 -4.07 -1.82 13.63
C GLY A 145 -3.50 -0.61 14.37
N ALA A 146 -3.65 0.65 13.89
CA ALA A 146 -3.14 1.80 14.64
C ALA A 146 -3.90 2.04 15.95
N PRO A 147 -3.26 2.73 16.94
CA PRO A 147 -3.84 2.92 18.26
C PRO A 147 -5.28 3.47 18.25
N ALA A 148 -5.57 4.44 17.38
CA ALA A 148 -6.92 5.00 17.25
C ALA A 148 -7.97 3.97 16.79
N HIS A 149 -7.63 3.09 15.85
CA HIS A 149 -8.52 2.02 15.37
C HIS A 149 -8.71 0.92 16.42
N THR A 150 -7.67 0.60 17.18
CA THR A 150 -7.70 -0.46 18.21
C THR A 150 -8.26 -0.01 19.57
N ALA A 151 -8.50 1.30 19.74
CA ALA A 151 -9.09 1.86 20.95
C ALA A 151 -10.48 1.25 21.22
N ASN A 152 -10.78 0.98 22.50
CA ASN A 152 -12.06 0.37 22.87
C ASN A 152 -13.26 1.21 22.44
N ALA A 153 -13.15 2.54 22.51
CA ALA A 153 -14.19 3.46 22.04
C ALA A 153 -14.51 3.26 20.55
N THR A 154 -13.50 3.17 19.70
CA THR A 154 -13.65 2.95 18.25
C THR A 154 -14.26 1.59 17.96
N GLN A 155 -13.76 0.53 18.60
CA GLN A 155 -14.29 -0.82 18.45
C GLN A 155 -15.77 -0.91 18.92
N GLN A 156 -16.11 -0.20 19.99
CA GLN A 156 -17.49 -0.13 20.50
C GLN A 156 -18.40 0.65 19.54
N TRP A 157 -17.91 1.75 18.97
CA TRP A 157 -18.67 2.54 18.01
C TRP A 157 -19.14 1.71 16.80
N PHE A 158 -18.29 0.84 16.24
CA PHE A 158 -18.71 -0.07 15.16
C PHE A 158 -19.80 -1.05 15.59
N ARG A 159 -19.69 -1.59 16.81
CA ARG A 159 -20.72 -2.47 17.40
C ARG A 159 -22.05 -1.74 17.59
N ASP A 160 -22.03 -0.54 18.15
CA ASP A 160 -23.22 0.28 18.40
C ASP A 160 -23.91 0.69 17.09
N LYS A 161 -23.13 0.96 16.04
CA LYS A 161 -23.65 1.27 14.70
C LYS A 161 -24.09 0.04 13.91
N LYS A 162 -23.91 -1.16 14.46
CA LYS A 162 -24.21 -2.46 13.83
C LYS A 162 -23.51 -2.62 12.48
N ILE A 163 -22.25 -2.17 12.42
CA ILE A 163 -21.39 -2.33 11.26
C ILE A 163 -20.53 -3.57 11.53
N ASP A 164 -20.62 -4.55 10.64
CA ASP A 164 -19.71 -5.70 10.70
C ASP A 164 -18.31 -5.25 10.29
N PHE A 165 -17.29 -5.63 11.05
CA PHE A 165 -15.92 -5.14 10.84
C PHE A 165 -14.89 -6.15 11.32
N ILE A 166 -13.67 -6.05 10.78
CA ILE A 166 -12.52 -6.83 11.23
C ILE A 166 -11.96 -6.17 12.50
N SER A 167 -12.14 -6.82 13.65
CA SER A 167 -11.71 -6.29 14.94
C SER A 167 -10.19 -6.31 15.11
N LYS A 168 -9.69 -5.61 16.15
CA LYS A 168 -8.26 -5.60 16.49
C LYS A 168 -7.70 -6.99 16.83
N GLU A 169 -8.55 -7.92 17.26
CA GLU A 169 -8.20 -9.32 17.53
C GLU A 169 -8.14 -10.16 16.25
N GLN A 170 -8.84 -9.74 15.19
CA GLN A 170 -8.93 -10.47 13.92
C GLN A 170 -7.90 -10.00 12.89
N TRP A 171 -7.55 -8.72 12.85
CA TRP A 171 -6.57 -8.21 11.88
C TRP A 171 -5.12 -8.59 12.25
N PRO A 172 -4.34 -9.22 11.38
CA PRO A 172 -2.93 -9.55 11.63
C PRO A 172 -2.06 -8.31 11.93
N PRO A 173 -1.25 -8.32 13.00
CA PRO A 173 -0.38 -7.18 13.33
C PRO A 173 0.70 -6.96 12.26
N SER A 174 1.14 -5.70 12.09
CA SER A 174 2.22 -5.31 11.17
C SER A 174 2.06 -5.86 9.76
N SER A 175 0.84 -5.87 9.21
CA SER A 175 0.49 -6.56 7.95
C SER A 175 0.03 -5.63 6.82
N PRO A 176 0.85 -4.65 6.39
CA PRO A 176 0.54 -3.86 5.19
C PRO A 176 0.54 -4.73 3.92
N ASP A 177 1.22 -5.88 3.96
CA ASP A 177 1.22 -6.88 2.88
C ASP A 177 -0.13 -7.60 2.70
N LEU A 178 -1.09 -7.35 3.58
CA LEU A 178 -2.45 -7.86 3.50
C LEU A 178 -3.50 -6.79 3.16
N ASN A 179 -3.18 -5.50 3.16
CA ASN A 179 -4.14 -4.46 2.81
C ASN A 179 -4.02 -4.06 1.31
N PRO A 180 -5.04 -4.30 0.47
CA PRO A 180 -5.02 -3.96 -0.97
C PRO A 180 -4.65 -2.51 -1.26
N ILE A 181 -5.01 -1.60 -0.37
CA ILE A 181 -4.70 -0.19 -0.53
C ILE A 181 -3.20 0.04 -0.33
N ASP A 182 -2.60 -0.56 0.71
CA ASP A 182 -1.16 -0.49 0.99
C ASP A 182 -0.31 -1.10 -0.12
N TYR A 183 -0.53 -2.37 -0.47
CA TYR A 183 0.38 -3.09 -1.35
C TYR A 183 0.15 -2.80 -2.84
N SER A 184 -0.95 -2.15 -3.22
CA SER A 184 -1.30 -1.90 -4.63
C SER A 184 -1.56 -0.42 -4.89
N VAL A 185 -2.64 0.12 -4.31
CA VAL A 185 -3.20 1.43 -4.70
C VAL A 185 -2.26 2.59 -4.36
N TRP A 186 -1.67 2.59 -3.17
CA TRP A 186 -0.76 3.64 -2.73
C TRP A 186 0.49 3.77 -3.58
N SER A 187 1.02 2.66 -4.10
CA SER A 187 2.21 2.70 -4.97
C SER A 187 1.92 3.44 -6.29
N ILE A 188 0.74 3.22 -6.86
CA ILE A 188 0.31 3.88 -8.11
C ILE A 188 0.12 5.38 -7.88
N LEU A 189 -0.60 5.75 -6.81
CA LEU A 189 -0.85 7.16 -6.50
C LEU A 189 0.43 7.89 -6.16
N GLU A 190 1.31 7.30 -5.37
CA GLU A 190 2.61 7.90 -5.05
C GLU A 190 3.44 8.10 -6.31
N GLN A 191 3.52 7.10 -7.19
CA GLN A 191 4.24 7.22 -8.45
C GLN A 191 3.68 8.35 -9.34
N LYS A 192 2.36 8.54 -9.38
CA LYS A 192 1.74 9.57 -10.24
C LYS A 192 1.75 10.96 -9.62
N VAL A 193 1.47 11.06 -8.33
CA VAL A 193 1.31 12.33 -7.62
C VAL A 193 2.66 12.91 -7.20
N CYS A 194 3.62 12.08 -6.82
CA CYS A 194 4.95 12.53 -6.41
C CYS A 194 5.95 12.65 -7.57
N ALA A 195 5.54 12.38 -8.81
CA ALA A 195 6.34 12.64 -10.02
C ALA A 195 6.52 14.12 -10.34
N SER A 196 5.80 15.01 -9.66
CA SER A 196 5.96 16.46 -9.82
C SER A 196 5.64 17.15 -8.50
N SER A 197 6.30 18.28 -8.26
CA SER A 197 5.98 19.12 -7.10
C SER A 197 4.63 19.83 -7.24
N HIS A 198 4.01 20.14 -6.11
CA HIS A 198 2.72 20.84 -6.03
C HIS A 198 2.92 22.23 -5.42
N ALA A 199 2.27 23.24 -5.99
CA ALA A 199 2.38 24.61 -5.49
C ALA A 199 1.82 24.77 -4.07
N ASN A 200 0.71 24.09 -3.77
CA ASN A 200 0.03 24.14 -2.49
C ASN A 200 -0.79 22.86 -2.22
N ILE A 201 -1.41 22.80 -1.04
CA ILE A 201 -2.25 21.67 -0.63
C ILE A 201 -3.44 21.49 -1.59
N SER A 202 -4.07 22.56 -2.07
CA SER A 202 -5.22 22.47 -2.97
C SER A 202 -4.85 21.82 -4.30
N SER A 203 -3.70 22.16 -4.88
CA SER A 203 -3.22 21.52 -6.11
C SER A 203 -2.86 20.05 -5.89
N LEU A 204 -2.26 19.71 -4.74
CA LEU A 204 -2.00 18.32 -4.35
C LEU A 204 -3.31 17.52 -4.23
N LYS A 205 -4.33 18.07 -3.55
CA LYS A 205 -5.65 17.43 -3.39
C LYS A 205 -6.33 17.19 -4.74
N ALA A 206 -6.33 18.20 -5.62
CA ALA A 206 -6.90 18.07 -6.97
C ALA A 206 -6.15 17.01 -7.81
N CYS A 207 -4.82 16.95 -7.69
CA CYS A 207 -4.02 15.92 -8.35
C CYS A 207 -4.37 14.52 -7.83
N LEU A 208 -4.43 14.33 -6.51
CA LEU A 208 -4.82 13.05 -5.89
C LEU A 208 -6.19 12.57 -6.37
N GLN A 209 -7.20 13.47 -6.41
CA GLN A 209 -8.53 13.16 -6.92
C GLN A 209 -8.49 12.73 -8.38
N ARG A 210 -7.79 13.49 -9.21
CA ARG A 210 -7.65 13.19 -10.64
C ARG A 210 -6.96 11.86 -10.88
N GLU A 211 -5.82 11.60 -10.22
CA GLU A 211 -5.06 10.36 -10.43
C GLU A 211 -5.77 9.14 -9.87
N TRP A 212 -6.53 9.26 -8.78
CA TRP A 212 -7.37 8.17 -8.28
C TRP A 212 -8.46 7.78 -9.27
N LEU A 213 -9.17 8.76 -9.83
CA LEU A 213 -10.24 8.49 -10.80
C LEU A 213 -9.72 7.85 -12.10
N LYS A 214 -8.41 7.94 -12.36
CA LYS A 214 -7.76 7.24 -13.48
C LYS A 214 -7.40 5.79 -13.18
N ILE A 215 -7.41 5.35 -11.92
CA ILE A 215 -7.13 3.95 -11.57
C ILE A 215 -8.31 3.11 -12.06
N PRO A 216 -8.08 2.14 -12.97
CA PRO A 216 -9.17 1.32 -13.50
C PRO A 216 -9.86 0.53 -12.40
N GLN A 217 -11.18 0.38 -12.49
CA GLN A 217 -11.93 -0.35 -11.48
C GLN A 217 -11.49 -1.81 -11.34
N ASP A 218 -11.10 -2.43 -12.45
CA ASP A 218 -10.56 -3.79 -12.43
C ASP A 218 -9.25 -3.89 -11.66
N HIS A 219 -8.46 -2.82 -11.57
CA HIS A 219 -7.26 -2.82 -10.73
C HIS A 219 -7.60 -2.99 -9.25
N PHE A 220 -8.61 -2.24 -8.75
CA PHE A 220 -9.11 -2.40 -7.39
C PHE A 220 -9.66 -3.80 -7.13
N ARG A 221 -10.44 -4.34 -8.08
CA ARG A 221 -10.98 -5.70 -7.98
C ARG A 221 -9.86 -6.74 -7.92
N CYS A 222 -8.87 -6.65 -8.81
CA CYS A 222 -7.71 -7.54 -8.81
C CYS A 222 -6.93 -7.47 -7.50
N ALA A 223 -6.70 -6.27 -6.96
CA ALA A 223 -6.06 -6.10 -5.66
C ALA A 223 -6.90 -6.78 -4.55
N VAL A 224 -8.20 -6.49 -4.46
CA VAL A 224 -9.09 -7.13 -3.48
C VAL A 224 -9.07 -8.67 -3.61
N TYR A 225 -9.12 -9.23 -4.82
CA TYR A 225 -9.03 -10.68 -5.02
C TYR A 225 -7.71 -11.30 -4.55
N GLN A 226 -6.60 -10.57 -4.66
CA GLN A 226 -5.30 -11.04 -4.17
C GLN A 226 -5.24 -11.15 -2.65
N PHE A 227 -6.14 -10.50 -1.91
CA PHE A 227 -6.17 -10.58 -0.45
C PHE A 227 -6.17 -12.04 0.07
N ARG A 228 -7.01 -12.90 -0.52
CA ARG A 228 -7.11 -14.31 -0.12
C ARG A 228 -5.83 -15.08 -0.44
N THR A 229 -5.25 -14.88 -1.62
CA THR A 229 -3.98 -15.51 -2.00
C THR A 229 -2.83 -15.04 -1.10
N ARG A 230 -2.80 -13.76 -0.71
CA ARG A 230 -1.82 -13.21 0.23
C ARG A 230 -2.00 -13.78 1.64
N LEU A 231 -3.23 -13.95 2.13
CA LEU A 231 -3.49 -14.66 3.38
C LEU A 231 -2.98 -16.11 3.34
N GLN A 232 -3.22 -16.84 2.25
CA GLN A 232 -2.68 -18.20 2.06
C GLN A 232 -1.15 -18.20 2.08
N ALA A 233 -0.51 -17.21 1.44
CA ALA A 233 0.93 -17.04 1.48
C ALA A 233 1.45 -16.81 2.92
N VAL A 234 0.78 -15.95 3.72
CA VAL A 234 1.14 -15.76 5.14
C VAL A 234 1.06 -17.09 5.90
N VAL A 235 -0.01 -17.87 5.69
CA VAL A 235 -0.19 -19.16 6.36
C VAL A 235 0.90 -20.16 5.95
N SER A 236 1.19 -20.28 4.65
CA SER A 236 2.24 -21.16 4.13
C SER A 236 3.63 -20.83 4.70
N LYS A 237 3.90 -19.53 4.91
CA LYS A 237 5.15 -19.02 5.49
C LYS A 237 5.13 -18.97 7.03
N LYS A 238 4.16 -19.61 7.68
CA LYS A 238 3.99 -19.64 9.14
C LYS A 238 4.05 -18.24 9.76
N GLY A 239 3.29 -17.30 9.19
CA GLY A 239 3.22 -15.91 9.65
C GLY A 239 4.37 -15.00 9.20
N GLY A 240 5.27 -15.49 8.34
CA GLY A 240 6.38 -14.70 7.79
C GLY A 240 5.97 -13.68 6.72
N TYR A 241 6.97 -13.00 6.15
CA TYR A 241 6.78 -12.00 5.10
C TYR A 241 6.25 -12.62 3.81
N THR A 242 5.23 -12.01 3.21
CA THR A 242 4.81 -12.35 1.86
C THR A 242 5.53 -11.49 0.83
N GLU A 243 5.65 -12.00 -0.39
CA GLU A 243 6.18 -11.19 -1.49
C GLU A 243 5.07 -10.22 -1.92
N GLN A 244 5.46 -8.97 -2.16
CA GLN A 244 4.59 -7.89 -2.62
C GLN A 244 4.76 -7.70 -4.11
#